data_AF-A0A7S3WV90-F1
#
_entry.id   AF-A0A7S3WV90-F1
#
_cell.length_a   1.000
_cell.length_b   1.000
_cell.length_c   1.000
_cell.angle_alpha   90.00
_cell.angle_beta   90.00
_cell.angle_gamma   90.00
#
_symmetry.space_group_name_H-M   'P 1'
#
loop_
_entity.id
_entity.type
_entity.pdbx_description
1 polymer ?
#
loop_
_entity_poly.entity_id
_entity_poly.type
_entity_poly.pdbx_seq_one_letter_code
_entity_poly.pdbx_strand_id
1 'polypeptide(L)'
;MPAQPEGNSTRSCTFFMLSADFVRQFPGKSLPFFQEIRDDYTTEEPLVEVALDYADVVKGTHIETTLAVSHRWMQPDDPDPDGEQLKALKGFLNSPAGKKIERVWIDSACMPQDHPKGSRSAEDAAAFKRMLKEVNRLYLGTTVLILLDMSYVSRFWTQFESWLSMQFATPSGLKSAVGTKNERHHIVCIQNAAAQAESFTKLLVDQWAKKTPDEAHAFLSKPDVTVTNQGDKDGQLPKIKALDATVQGAFGDISRSLEDELAASEAVAARARAELAAWEAENDAKAGEKNRLKVAARQAASAVAAARLAKEEHARAISSSVDPAMMKRAEAASAEDSLSMSDVPELVLHLSGGGDKRKEQAAAALAKLARNADNRVAIAKAGGIAPLVALARGGTDGYRRSMPRGRSGFSLSTTTTRWRSQRRSASSALRAPPRRSPSSSTAAGAARPRFASSSAARRSRRCSSRVSASACSRKQTATRMLAPRRPTSKATTKRLGKITVSDSRRTAPRGSFLRR
;
A
#
# COMPACT_ATOMS: atom_id res chain seq x y z
N MET A 1 -11.67 39.46 6.90
CA MET A 1 -11.59 38.19 7.63
C MET A 1 -11.00 37.14 6.70
N PRO A 2 -9.80 36.61 6.94
CA PRO A 2 -9.37 35.37 6.28
C PRO A 2 -10.25 34.21 6.79
N ALA A 3 -10.58 33.26 5.92
CA ALA A 3 -11.35 32.09 6.31
C ALA A 3 -10.50 31.17 7.22
N GLN A 4 -11.11 30.63 8.27
CA GLN A 4 -10.50 29.55 9.05
C GLN A 4 -10.35 28.31 8.16
N PRO A 5 -9.23 27.57 8.20
CA PRO A 5 -9.13 26.30 7.51
C PRO A 5 -10.06 25.28 8.20
N GLU A 6 -11.05 24.75 7.47
CA GLU A 6 -11.89 23.68 8.01
C GLU A 6 -11.02 22.44 8.33
N GLY A 7 -11.04 22.01 9.59
CA GLY A 7 -10.31 20.84 10.07
C GLY A 7 -10.85 19.54 9.46
N ASN A 8 -10.35 19.18 8.27
CA ASN A 8 -10.88 18.09 7.45
C ASN A 8 -10.41 16.68 7.89
N SER A 9 -10.09 16.49 9.17
CA SER A 9 -9.57 15.22 9.73
C SER A 9 -10.67 14.38 10.40
N THR A 10 -11.69 15.02 10.97
CA THR A 10 -12.67 14.41 11.90
C THR A 10 -14.02 14.02 11.26
N ARG A 11 -14.17 14.13 9.93
CA ARG A 11 -15.41 13.69 9.24
C ARG A 11 -15.32 12.21 8.90
N SER A 12 -15.98 11.37 9.71
CA SER A 12 -16.25 9.96 9.41
C SER A 12 -17.14 9.82 8.16
N CYS A 13 -17.13 8.64 7.53
CA CYS A 13 -18.04 8.31 6.44
C CYS A 13 -18.68 6.96 6.72
N THR A 14 -20.02 6.90 6.67
CA THR A 14 -20.75 5.63 6.72
C THR A 14 -20.65 4.91 5.39
N PHE A 15 -20.35 3.61 5.45
CA PHE A 15 -20.48 2.67 4.35
C PHE A 15 -21.47 1.57 4.75
N PHE A 16 -22.35 1.16 3.86
CA PHE A 16 -23.09 -0.09 4.02
C PHE A 16 -22.16 -1.28 3.71
N MET A 17 -22.33 -2.40 4.41
CA MET A 17 -21.54 -3.63 4.21
C MET A 17 -22.44 -4.85 4.38
N LEU A 18 -22.22 -5.89 3.58
CA LEU A 18 -22.92 -7.15 3.75
C LEU A 18 -22.39 -7.92 4.97
N SER A 19 -23.28 -8.59 5.69
CA SER A 19 -22.92 -9.70 6.57
C SER A 19 -22.13 -10.76 5.79
N ALA A 20 -20.98 -11.17 6.30
CA ALA A 20 -20.18 -12.22 5.67
C ALA A 20 -20.91 -13.57 5.63
N ASP A 21 -21.81 -13.84 6.59
CA ASP A 21 -22.61 -15.06 6.61
C ASP A 21 -23.73 -15.05 5.57
N PHE A 22 -24.30 -13.89 5.26
CA PHE A 22 -25.17 -13.72 4.09
C PHE A 22 -24.39 -14.05 2.81
N VAL A 23 -23.20 -13.48 2.60
CA VAL A 23 -22.39 -13.77 1.40
C VAL A 23 -21.96 -15.24 1.32
N ARG A 24 -21.64 -15.90 2.45
CA ARG A 24 -21.33 -17.33 2.50
C ARG A 24 -22.52 -18.20 2.07
N GLN A 25 -23.73 -17.88 2.55
CA GLN A 25 -24.94 -18.70 2.37
C GLN A 25 -25.75 -18.38 1.11
N PHE A 26 -25.59 -17.17 0.55
CA PHE A 26 -26.40 -16.66 -0.56
C PHE A 26 -26.53 -17.67 -1.73
N PRO A 27 -27.73 -18.10 -2.13
CA PRO A 27 -27.91 -19.22 -3.06
C PRO A 27 -27.72 -18.85 -4.54
N GLY A 28 -27.75 -17.56 -4.88
CA GLY A 28 -27.66 -17.09 -6.26
C GLY A 28 -26.24 -17.15 -6.84
N LYS A 29 -26.17 -16.95 -8.17
CA LYS A 29 -24.97 -17.05 -9.00
C LYS A 29 -24.02 -15.85 -8.83
N SER A 30 -24.59 -14.64 -8.80
CA SER A 30 -23.95 -13.35 -8.56
C SER A 30 -24.75 -12.60 -7.49
N LEU A 31 -24.13 -11.64 -6.79
CA LEU A 31 -24.83 -10.86 -5.76
C LEU A 31 -25.82 -9.87 -6.40
N PRO A 32 -26.98 -9.61 -5.77
CA PRO A 32 -27.90 -8.57 -6.24
C PRO A 32 -27.29 -7.17 -6.02
N PHE A 33 -27.89 -6.16 -6.64
CA PHE A 33 -27.52 -4.76 -6.40
C PHE A 33 -27.96 -4.27 -5.02
N PHE A 34 -27.31 -3.23 -4.51
CA PHE A 34 -27.59 -2.66 -3.18
C PHE A 34 -29.09 -2.42 -2.91
N GLN A 35 -29.82 -1.85 -3.87
CA GLN A 35 -31.25 -1.61 -3.72
C GLN A 35 -32.05 -2.91 -3.63
N GLU A 36 -31.76 -3.91 -4.47
CA GLU A 36 -32.40 -5.24 -4.42
C GLU A 36 -32.15 -5.91 -3.06
N ILE A 37 -30.94 -5.80 -2.51
CA ILE A 37 -30.61 -6.33 -1.18
C ILE A 37 -31.37 -5.57 -0.07
N ARG A 38 -31.38 -4.23 -0.12
CA ARG A 38 -32.07 -3.38 0.86
C ARG A 38 -33.58 -3.60 0.87
N ASP A 39 -34.17 -3.78 -0.31
CA ASP A 39 -35.62 -3.74 -0.50
C ASP A 39 -36.25 -5.15 -0.40
N ASP A 40 -35.56 -6.22 -0.83
CA ASP A 40 -36.08 -7.60 -0.77
C ASP A 40 -35.66 -8.39 0.49
N TYR A 41 -34.48 -8.15 1.08
CA TYR A 41 -33.91 -8.99 2.15
C TYR A 41 -34.16 -8.46 3.58
N THR A 42 -35.34 -7.90 3.82
CA THR A 42 -35.70 -7.20 5.06
C THR A 42 -35.72 -8.06 6.33
N THR A 43 -35.90 -9.39 6.23
CA THR A 43 -35.97 -10.29 7.41
C THR A 43 -34.60 -10.62 8.02
N GLU A 44 -33.53 -10.61 7.23
CA GLU A 44 -32.17 -10.99 7.67
C GLU A 44 -31.27 -9.77 7.91
N GLU A 45 -31.77 -8.56 7.60
CA GLU A 45 -31.06 -7.26 7.65
C GLU A 45 -29.58 -7.36 7.22
N PRO A 46 -29.27 -7.91 6.03
CA PRO A 46 -27.89 -8.27 5.66
C PRO A 46 -26.97 -7.07 5.44
N LEU A 47 -27.49 -5.84 5.37
CA LEU A 47 -26.74 -4.59 5.18
C LEU A 47 -26.51 -3.88 6.52
N VAL A 48 -25.26 -3.89 6.99
CA VAL A 48 -24.81 -3.22 8.21
C VAL A 48 -24.18 -1.87 7.88
N GLU A 49 -24.60 -0.80 8.55
CA GLU A 49 -23.92 0.50 8.49
C GLU A 49 -22.62 0.51 9.32
N VAL A 50 -21.52 0.95 8.71
CA VAL A 50 -20.21 1.12 9.36
C VAL A 50 -19.68 2.52 9.08
N ALA A 51 -19.66 3.37 10.11
CA ALA A 51 -18.89 4.61 10.07
C ALA A 51 -17.39 4.30 10.17
N LEU A 52 -16.58 4.94 9.32
CA LEU A 52 -15.13 4.74 9.29
C LEU A 52 -14.41 6.09 9.13
N ASP A 53 -13.40 6.35 9.95
CA ASP A 53 -12.54 7.54 9.85
C ASP A 53 -11.03 7.21 9.73
N TYR A 54 -10.18 8.24 9.68
CA TYR A 54 -8.73 8.03 9.57
C TYR A 54 -8.07 7.63 10.89
N ALA A 55 -8.70 7.85 12.05
CA ALA A 55 -8.26 7.26 13.30
C ALA A 55 -8.51 5.73 13.30
N ASP A 56 -9.61 5.25 12.69
CA ASP A 56 -9.84 3.81 12.48
C ASP A 56 -8.80 3.18 11.55
N VAL A 57 -8.46 3.87 10.46
CA VAL A 57 -7.38 3.45 9.54
C VAL A 57 -6.04 3.35 10.28
N VAL A 58 -5.72 4.33 11.14
CA VAL A 58 -4.46 4.37 11.90
C VAL A 58 -4.41 3.32 13.01
N LYS A 59 -5.53 3.09 13.73
CA LYS A 59 -5.66 2.05 14.76
C LYS A 59 -5.76 0.64 14.18
N GLY A 60 -6.19 0.52 12.92
CA GLY A 60 -6.47 -0.75 12.25
C GLY A 60 -7.81 -1.38 12.67
N THR A 61 -8.77 -0.59 13.18
CA THR A 61 -10.02 -1.03 13.83
C THR A 61 -10.77 -2.13 13.05
N HIS A 62 -10.75 -2.04 11.71
CA HIS A 62 -11.54 -2.90 10.83
C HIS A 62 -10.72 -3.96 10.07
N ILE A 63 -9.39 -4.03 10.27
CA ILE A 63 -8.52 -4.90 9.46
C ILE A 63 -8.90 -6.38 9.62
N GLU A 64 -9.09 -6.87 10.85
CA GLU A 64 -9.35 -8.31 11.05
C GLU A 64 -10.76 -8.76 10.67
N THR A 65 -11.77 -7.89 10.80
CA THR A 65 -13.19 -8.27 10.71
C THR A 65 -13.90 -7.83 9.43
N THR A 66 -13.26 -6.96 8.63
CA THR A 66 -13.89 -6.31 7.48
C THR A 66 -13.09 -6.54 6.20
N LEU A 67 -13.77 -6.91 5.13
CA LEU A 67 -13.20 -7.23 3.83
C LEU A 67 -13.73 -6.30 2.75
N ALA A 68 -12.89 -5.48 2.14
CA ALA A 68 -13.23 -4.81 0.88
C ALA A 68 -12.84 -5.69 -0.32
N VAL A 69 -13.70 -5.77 -1.33
CA VAL A 69 -13.45 -6.55 -2.55
C VAL A 69 -13.10 -5.59 -3.68
N SER A 70 -11.84 -5.60 -4.10
CA SER A 70 -11.40 -4.88 -5.30
C SER A 70 -11.50 -5.82 -6.50
N HIS A 71 -12.26 -5.42 -7.50
CA HIS A 71 -12.64 -6.28 -8.63
C HIS A 71 -12.96 -5.46 -9.88
N ARG A 72 -13.27 -6.14 -10.99
CA ARG A 72 -13.67 -5.48 -12.23
C ARG A 72 -15.14 -5.76 -12.53
N TRP A 73 -15.91 -4.71 -12.75
CA TRP A 73 -17.19 -4.83 -13.45
C TRP A 73 -16.97 -5.47 -14.82
N MET A 74 -17.56 -6.65 -15.03
CA MET A 74 -17.32 -7.41 -16.25
C MET A 74 -18.07 -6.85 -17.45
N GLN A 75 -19.34 -6.46 -17.25
CA GLN A 75 -20.16 -5.66 -18.15
C GLN A 75 -20.55 -4.32 -17.49
N PRO A 76 -21.15 -3.36 -18.21
CA PRO A 76 -21.61 -2.09 -17.63
C PRO A 76 -22.83 -2.22 -16.69
N ASP A 77 -23.58 -3.30 -16.85
CA ASP A 77 -24.88 -3.62 -16.25
C ASP A 77 -24.85 -4.87 -15.35
N ASP A 78 -23.81 -5.70 -15.47
CA ASP A 78 -23.57 -6.87 -14.62
C ASP A 78 -22.07 -6.97 -14.24
N PRO A 79 -21.70 -6.90 -12.95
CA PRO A 79 -20.32 -7.01 -12.54
C PRO A 79 -19.76 -8.45 -12.62
N ASP A 80 -20.60 -9.49 -12.51
CA ASP A 80 -20.20 -10.91 -12.33
C ASP A 80 -21.13 -11.89 -13.11
N PRO A 81 -21.25 -11.76 -14.45
CA PRO A 81 -22.25 -12.47 -15.25
C PRO A 81 -22.03 -13.98 -15.34
N ASP A 82 -20.84 -14.48 -15.02
CA ASP A 82 -20.53 -15.92 -14.92
C ASP A 82 -20.47 -16.46 -13.48
N GLY A 83 -20.49 -15.60 -12.46
CA GLY A 83 -20.48 -15.98 -11.05
C GLY A 83 -19.11 -16.36 -10.51
N GLU A 84 -18.04 -16.23 -11.31
CA GLU A 84 -16.68 -16.57 -10.87
C GLU A 84 -16.16 -15.61 -9.79
N GLN A 85 -16.66 -14.37 -9.71
CA GLN A 85 -16.25 -13.43 -8.67
C GLN A 85 -16.88 -13.76 -7.31
N LEU A 86 -18.20 -14.01 -7.27
CA LEU A 86 -18.87 -14.47 -6.04
C LEU A 86 -18.34 -15.84 -5.58
N LYS A 87 -18.04 -16.74 -6.52
CA LYS A 87 -17.38 -18.02 -6.25
C LYS A 87 -15.99 -17.83 -5.62
N ALA A 88 -15.17 -16.94 -6.15
CA ALA A 88 -13.85 -16.60 -5.59
C ALA A 88 -13.97 -15.95 -4.19
N LEU A 89 -14.91 -15.02 -4.01
CA LEU A 89 -15.23 -14.37 -2.74
C LEU A 89 -15.68 -15.38 -1.68
N LYS A 90 -16.62 -16.27 -1.99
CA LYS A 90 -17.02 -17.40 -1.12
C LYS A 90 -15.86 -18.33 -0.82
N GLY A 91 -14.99 -18.61 -1.79
CA GLY A 91 -13.76 -19.38 -1.58
C GLY A 91 -12.84 -18.74 -0.54
N PHE A 92 -12.63 -17.42 -0.63
CA PHE A 92 -11.86 -16.68 0.37
C PHE A 92 -12.55 -16.66 1.74
N LEU A 93 -13.84 -16.34 1.82
CA LEU A 93 -14.59 -16.23 3.09
C LEU A 93 -14.70 -17.54 3.89
N ASN A 94 -14.49 -18.68 3.26
CA ASN A 94 -14.42 -20.00 3.90
C ASN A 94 -12.99 -20.46 4.22
N SER A 95 -11.97 -19.75 3.71
CA SER A 95 -10.56 -20.01 4.02
C SER A 95 -10.20 -19.67 5.47
N PRO A 96 -9.06 -20.15 6.01
CA PRO A 96 -8.62 -19.81 7.37
C PRO A 96 -8.48 -18.30 7.63
N ALA A 97 -8.12 -17.50 6.61
CA ALA A 97 -8.08 -16.04 6.72
C ALA A 97 -9.49 -15.44 6.71
N GLY A 98 -10.34 -15.88 5.79
CA GLY A 98 -11.71 -15.38 5.64
C GLY A 98 -12.65 -15.71 6.81
N LYS A 99 -12.30 -16.64 7.69
CA LYS A 99 -13.08 -16.98 8.90
C LYS A 99 -13.14 -15.87 9.95
N LYS A 100 -12.21 -14.91 9.96
CA LYS A 100 -12.31 -13.71 10.83
C LYS A 100 -13.26 -12.64 10.28
N ILE A 101 -13.61 -12.72 8.99
CA ILE A 101 -14.42 -11.68 8.33
C ILE A 101 -15.88 -11.80 8.77
N GLU A 102 -16.37 -10.73 9.39
CA GLU A 102 -17.76 -10.50 9.80
C GLU A 102 -18.53 -9.70 8.72
N ARG A 103 -17.83 -8.81 8.01
CA ARG A 103 -18.41 -7.83 7.08
C ARG A 103 -17.68 -7.79 5.74
N VAL A 104 -18.44 -7.66 4.65
CA VAL A 104 -17.95 -7.64 3.28
C VAL A 104 -18.45 -6.38 2.57
N TRP A 105 -17.55 -5.66 1.91
CA TRP A 105 -17.87 -4.54 1.05
C TRP A 105 -17.50 -4.87 -0.40
N ILE A 106 -18.47 -4.74 -1.31
CA ILE A 106 -18.31 -4.87 -2.77
C ILE A 106 -19.25 -3.87 -3.43
N ASP A 107 -18.78 -3.11 -4.42
CA ASP A 107 -19.41 -1.83 -4.77
C ASP A 107 -20.85 -1.95 -5.27
N SER A 108 -21.16 -2.95 -6.10
CA SER A 108 -22.49 -3.22 -6.66
C SER A 108 -23.55 -3.50 -5.57
N ALA A 109 -23.17 -4.26 -4.55
CA ALA A 109 -24.06 -4.72 -3.48
C ALA A 109 -24.04 -3.80 -2.24
N CYS A 110 -23.04 -2.94 -2.11
CA CYS A 110 -22.81 -2.10 -0.91
C CYS A 110 -22.93 -0.59 -1.17
N MET A 111 -22.94 -0.13 -2.42
CA MET A 111 -23.22 1.26 -2.78
C MET A 111 -24.55 1.36 -3.57
N PRO A 112 -25.41 2.35 -3.30
CA PRO A 112 -26.61 2.56 -4.11
C PRO A 112 -26.26 2.77 -5.58
N GLN A 113 -26.71 1.87 -6.47
CA GLN A 113 -26.39 1.94 -7.89
C GLN A 113 -27.37 2.85 -8.67
N ASP A 114 -27.04 3.17 -9.92
CA ASP A 114 -27.95 3.83 -10.87
C ASP A 114 -28.33 2.81 -11.94
N HIS A 115 -28.88 1.68 -11.47
CA HIS A 115 -29.24 0.54 -12.28
C HIS A 115 -30.64 0.05 -11.89
N PRO A 116 -31.58 -0.16 -12.85
CA PRO A 116 -31.54 0.40 -14.20
C PRO A 116 -31.42 1.94 -14.17
N LYS A 117 -30.82 2.53 -15.21
CA LYS A 117 -30.45 3.96 -15.20
C LYS A 117 -31.64 4.89 -14.90
N GLY A 118 -31.51 5.70 -13.86
CA GLY A 118 -32.57 6.55 -13.31
C GLY A 118 -33.32 5.96 -12.11
N SER A 119 -32.95 4.77 -11.61
CA SER A 119 -33.55 4.16 -10.41
C SER A 119 -33.16 4.85 -9.10
N ARG A 120 -32.04 5.58 -9.08
CA ARG A 120 -31.44 6.11 -7.85
C ARG A 120 -32.19 7.32 -7.30
N SER A 121 -32.61 7.26 -6.03
CA SER A 121 -33.22 8.40 -5.32
C SER A 121 -32.22 9.56 -5.08
N ALA A 122 -32.71 10.71 -4.62
CA ALA A 122 -31.85 11.85 -4.26
C ALA A 122 -30.94 11.53 -3.06
N GLU A 123 -31.45 10.77 -2.11
CA GLU A 123 -30.78 10.28 -0.89
C GLU A 123 -29.71 9.26 -1.25
N ASP A 124 -30.06 8.28 -2.09
CA ASP A 124 -29.13 7.28 -2.64
C ASP A 124 -28.03 7.95 -3.49
N ALA A 125 -28.38 8.96 -4.28
CA ALA A 125 -27.41 9.75 -5.06
C ALA A 125 -26.48 10.60 -4.18
N ALA A 126 -26.95 11.07 -3.02
CA ALA A 126 -26.10 11.69 -2.02
C ALA A 126 -25.21 10.67 -1.32
N ALA A 127 -25.74 9.50 -0.94
CA ALA A 127 -25.00 8.42 -0.28
C ALA A 127 -23.87 7.88 -1.17
N PHE A 128 -24.16 7.53 -2.42
CA PHE A 128 -23.17 7.12 -3.42
C PHE A 128 -22.04 8.16 -3.56
N LYS A 129 -22.37 9.47 -3.64
CA LYS A 129 -21.36 10.54 -3.74
C LYS A 129 -20.51 10.68 -2.48
N ARG A 130 -21.07 10.51 -1.27
CA ARG A 130 -20.30 10.49 -0.01
C ARG A 130 -19.34 9.30 0.01
N MET A 131 -19.84 8.09 -0.23
CA MET A 131 -19.05 6.87 -0.22
C MET A 131 -17.94 6.89 -1.27
N LEU A 132 -18.25 7.23 -2.53
CA LEU A 132 -17.26 7.30 -3.61
C LEU A 132 -16.16 8.34 -3.32
N LYS A 133 -16.51 9.46 -2.67
CA LYS A 133 -15.51 10.47 -2.26
C LYS A 133 -14.52 9.91 -1.24
N GLU A 134 -14.97 9.07 -0.31
CA GLU A 134 -14.15 8.63 0.83
C GLU A 134 -13.67 7.17 0.73
N VAL A 135 -14.03 6.41 -0.31
CA VAL A 135 -13.71 4.97 -0.50
C VAL A 135 -12.23 4.64 -0.38
N ASN A 136 -11.35 5.62 -0.60
CA ASN A 136 -9.90 5.47 -0.40
C ASN A 136 -9.51 5.19 1.06
N ARG A 137 -10.33 5.57 2.06
CA ARG A 137 -10.09 5.20 3.48
C ARG A 137 -10.46 3.75 3.77
N LEU A 138 -11.50 3.22 3.10
CA LEU A 138 -11.94 1.82 3.24
C LEU A 138 -10.81 0.86 2.83
N TYR A 139 -10.34 0.96 1.59
CA TYR A 139 -9.24 0.13 1.07
C TYR A 139 -7.89 0.34 1.78
N LEU A 140 -7.76 1.39 2.61
CA LEU A 140 -6.59 1.62 3.46
C LEU A 140 -6.76 1.06 4.89
N GLY A 141 -7.99 0.86 5.37
CA GLY A 141 -8.31 0.49 6.76
C GLY A 141 -8.89 -0.92 6.99
N THR A 142 -9.23 -1.67 5.95
CA THR A 142 -9.79 -3.04 6.04
C THR A 142 -8.82 -4.10 5.52
N THR A 143 -9.12 -5.40 5.68
CA THR A 143 -8.53 -6.42 4.78
C THR A 143 -9.09 -6.23 3.37
N VAL A 144 -8.33 -6.59 2.34
CA VAL A 144 -8.75 -6.45 0.92
C VAL A 144 -8.58 -7.75 0.15
N LEU A 145 -9.63 -8.21 -0.52
CA LEU A 145 -9.59 -9.27 -1.52
C LEU A 145 -9.53 -8.66 -2.92
N ILE A 146 -8.48 -8.95 -3.66
CA ILE A 146 -8.29 -8.56 -5.05
C ILE A 146 -8.68 -9.73 -5.95
N LEU A 147 -9.68 -9.51 -6.80
CA LEU A 147 -10.12 -10.47 -7.82
C LEU A 147 -9.46 -10.12 -9.16
N LEU A 148 -8.29 -10.73 -9.40
CA LEU A 148 -7.36 -10.35 -10.45
C LEU A 148 -7.68 -11.07 -11.77
N ASP A 149 -8.19 -10.33 -12.76
CA ASP A 149 -8.36 -10.79 -14.14
C ASP A 149 -7.35 -10.11 -15.10
N MET A 150 -7.22 -10.63 -16.33
CA MET A 150 -6.34 -10.09 -17.37
C MET A 150 -6.49 -8.58 -17.63
N SER A 151 -7.70 -8.05 -17.49
CA SER A 151 -8.06 -6.65 -17.76
C SER A 151 -7.94 -5.75 -16.52
N TYR A 152 -7.82 -6.34 -15.32
CA TYR A 152 -7.84 -5.63 -14.04
C TYR A 152 -6.74 -4.55 -13.97
N VAL A 153 -5.53 -4.87 -14.43
CA VAL A 153 -4.36 -3.97 -14.46
C VAL A 153 -4.46 -2.84 -15.51
N SER A 154 -5.56 -2.75 -16.28
CA SER A 154 -5.79 -1.68 -17.26
C SER A 154 -6.66 -0.53 -16.73
N ARG A 155 -7.32 -0.68 -15.58
CA ARG A 155 -8.30 0.28 -15.06
C ARG A 155 -7.77 1.10 -13.88
N PHE A 156 -8.37 2.27 -13.65
CA PHE A 156 -7.97 3.21 -12.61
C PHE A 156 -8.31 2.69 -11.20
N TRP A 157 -9.59 2.37 -10.95
CA TRP A 157 -10.09 1.99 -9.63
C TRP A 157 -9.38 0.74 -9.08
N THR A 158 -9.42 -0.37 -9.81
CA THR A 158 -8.69 -1.62 -9.50
C THR A 158 -7.21 -1.40 -9.11
N GLN A 159 -6.50 -0.52 -9.82
CA GLN A 159 -5.09 -0.23 -9.55
C GLN A 159 -4.88 0.72 -8.36
N PHE A 160 -5.76 1.70 -8.17
CA PHE A 160 -5.76 2.58 -7.01
C PHE A 160 -6.05 1.80 -5.71
N GLU A 161 -7.03 0.89 -5.77
CA GLU A 161 -7.43 0.00 -4.69
C GLU A 161 -6.33 -1.02 -4.36
N SER A 162 -5.71 -1.62 -5.37
CA SER A 162 -4.51 -2.45 -5.21
C SER A 162 -3.39 -1.70 -4.49
N TRP A 163 -3.06 -0.48 -4.92
CA TRP A 163 -2.05 0.34 -4.25
C TRP A 163 -2.40 0.59 -2.78
N LEU A 164 -3.63 1.06 -2.50
CA LEU A 164 -4.11 1.31 -1.14
C LEU A 164 -4.03 0.06 -0.26
N SER A 165 -4.46 -1.10 -0.76
CA SER A 165 -4.43 -2.39 -0.04
C SER A 165 -3.02 -2.81 0.40
N MET A 166 -2.01 -2.43 -0.38
CA MET A 166 -0.61 -2.76 -0.16
C MET A 166 0.13 -1.72 0.69
N GLN A 167 -0.51 -0.61 1.08
CA GLN A 167 0.05 0.37 2.02
C GLN A 167 -0.49 0.17 3.44
N PHE A 168 0.24 0.68 4.44
CA PHE A 168 -0.28 0.93 5.79
C PHE A 168 0.13 2.33 6.27
N ALA A 169 -0.65 2.87 7.22
CA ALA A 169 -0.41 4.19 7.79
C ALA A 169 0.74 4.20 8.80
N THR A 170 1.58 5.24 8.77
CA THR A 170 2.58 5.54 9.80
C THR A 170 2.56 7.03 10.14
N PRO A 171 3.14 7.46 11.28
CA PRO A 171 3.29 8.88 11.63
C PRO A 171 4.24 9.65 10.68
N SER A 172 4.89 8.93 9.75
CA SER A 172 5.72 9.50 8.68
C SER A 172 5.05 9.48 7.30
N GLY A 173 3.76 9.09 7.20
CA GLY A 173 3.06 8.84 5.93
C GLY A 173 2.83 7.35 5.65
N LEU A 174 2.48 7.00 4.42
CA LEU A 174 2.22 5.62 3.99
C LEU A 174 3.52 4.83 3.77
N LYS A 175 3.48 3.52 4.05
CA LYS A 175 4.57 2.57 3.74
C LYS A 175 4.03 1.24 3.21
N SER A 176 4.86 0.52 2.44
CA SER A 176 4.60 -0.84 1.97
C SER A 176 4.25 -1.78 3.13
N ALA A 177 3.04 -2.31 3.14
CA ALA A 177 2.59 -3.35 4.06
C ALA A 177 3.14 -4.74 3.67
N VAL A 178 3.41 -4.95 2.38
CA VAL A 178 3.88 -6.23 1.83
C VAL A 178 5.25 -6.62 2.39
N GLY A 179 5.38 -7.86 2.84
CA GLY A 179 6.56 -8.40 3.53
C GLY A 179 6.63 -8.01 5.01
N THR A 180 5.54 -7.53 5.61
CA THR A 180 5.48 -7.10 7.02
C THR A 180 4.29 -7.72 7.76
N LYS A 181 4.26 -7.60 9.09
CA LYS A 181 3.12 -8.01 9.92
C LYS A 181 1.81 -7.23 9.65
N ASN A 182 1.86 -6.18 8.82
CA ASN A 182 0.70 -5.34 8.49
C ASN A 182 0.08 -5.72 7.12
N GLU A 183 0.58 -6.78 6.47
CA GLU A 183 0.10 -7.25 5.17
C GLU A 183 -1.34 -7.79 5.27
N ARG A 184 -2.27 -7.13 4.56
CA ARG A 184 -3.73 -7.28 4.68
C ARG A 184 -4.44 -7.42 3.34
N HIS A 185 -3.69 -7.82 2.31
CA HIS A 185 -4.18 -7.97 0.94
C HIS A 185 -4.10 -9.46 0.53
N HIS A 186 -5.11 -9.93 -0.19
CA HIS A 186 -5.18 -11.28 -0.72
C HIS A 186 -5.53 -11.23 -2.19
N ILE A 187 -4.74 -11.87 -3.04
CA ILE A 187 -4.95 -11.87 -4.50
C ILE A 187 -5.44 -13.24 -4.93
N VAL A 188 -6.62 -13.28 -5.54
CA VAL A 188 -7.18 -14.47 -6.20
C VAL A 188 -7.26 -14.17 -7.69
N CYS A 189 -6.42 -14.84 -8.47
CA CYS A 189 -6.45 -14.75 -9.93
C CYS A 189 -7.66 -15.54 -10.46
N ILE A 190 -8.52 -14.86 -11.21
CA ILE A 190 -9.76 -15.40 -11.80
C ILE A 190 -9.66 -15.40 -13.33
N GLN A 191 -10.64 -16.02 -14.00
CA GLN A 191 -10.72 -16.04 -15.46
C GLN A 191 -9.40 -16.56 -16.08
N ASN A 192 -9.01 -16.05 -17.25
CA ASN A 192 -7.76 -16.43 -17.92
C ASN A 192 -6.47 -16.12 -17.11
N ALA A 193 -6.53 -15.24 -16.09
CA ALA A 193 -5.36 -14.96 -15.25
C ALA A 193 -5.08 -16.10 -14.25
N ALA A 194 -6.09 -16.90 -13.89
CA ALA A 194 -5.93 -18.07 -13.01
C ALA A 194 -4.90 -19.08 -13.56
N ALA A 195 -4.80 -19.22 -14.89
CA ALA A 195 -3.86 -20.13 -15.55
C ALA A 195 -2.37 -19.76 -15.36
N GLN A 196 -2.07 -18.54 -14.92
CA GLN A 196 -0.71 -18.09 -14.59
C GLN A 196 -0.71 -17.26 -13.30
N ALA A 197 -1.46 -17.72 -12.29
CA ALA A 197 -1.77 -16.95 -11.09
C ALA A 197 -0.54 -16.34 -10.40
N GLU A 198 0.56 -17.10 -10.26
CA GLU A 198 1.82 -16.62 -9.66
C GLU A 198 2.40 -15.41 -10.41
N SER A 199 2.40 -15.45 -11.74
CA SER A 199 2.94 -14.38 -12.60
C SER A 199 2.11 -13.10 -12.49
N PHE A 200 0.78 -13.21 -12.50
CA PHE A 200 -0.11 -12.04 -12.38
C PHE A 200 -0.10 -11.45 -10.97
N THR A 201 -0.12 -12.28 -9.93
CA THR A 201 0.06 -11.85 -8.54
C THR A 201 1.39 -11.12 -8.37
N LYS A 202 2.50 -11.70 -8.86
CA LYS A 202 3.82 -11.08 -8.76
C LYS A 202 3.90 -9.74 -9.53
N LEU A 203 3.32 -9.66 -10.73
CA LEU A 203 3.25 -8.44 -11.52
C LEU A 203 2.54 -7.31 -10.76
N LEU A 204 1.38 -7.60 -10.16
CA LEU A 204 0.59 -6.62 -9.41
C LEU A 204 1.34 -6.14 -8.15
N VAL A 205 1.94 -7.06 -7.40
CA VAL A 205 2.71 -6.76 -6.18
C VAL A 205 3.99 -5.98 -6.48
N ASP A 206 4.78 -6.39 -7.48
CA ASP A 206 5.98 -5.65 -7.90
C ASP A 206 5.64 -4.23 -8.38
N GLN A 207 4.49 -4.05 -9.04
CA GLN A 207 4.04 -2.74 -9.52
C GLN A 207 3.63 -1.80 -8.38
N TRP A 208 2.92 -2.29 -7.37
CA TRP A 208 2.23 -1.43 -6.40
C TRP A 208 2.83 -1.37 -5.01
N ALA A 209 3.40 -2.46 -4.48
CA ALA A 209 3.73 -2.58 -3.06
C ALA A 209 4.58 -1.43 -2.53
N LYS A 210 5.63 -1.06 -3.28
CA LYS A 210 6.67 -0.10 -2.87
C LYS A 210 6.46 1.32 -3.42
N LYS A 211 5.35 1.61 -4.11
CA LYS A 211 5.12 2.95 -4.67
C LYS A 211 4.76 3.96 -3.59
N THR A 212 5.53 5.04 -3.55
CA THR A 212 5.15 6.27 -2.83
C THR A 212 3.88 6.88 -3.44
N PRO A 213 3.16 7.77 -2.71
CA PRO A 213 1.96 8.42 -3.25
C PRO A 213 2.22 9.23 -4.52
N ASP A 214 3.38 9.88 -4.64
CA ASP A 214 3.76 10.60 -5.87
C ASP A 214 3.99 9.66 -7.06
N GLU A 215 4.65 8.50 -6.86
CA GLU A 215 4.81 7.50 -7.90
C GLU A 215 3.47 6.84 -8.29
N ALA A 216 2.57 6.64 -7.32
CA ALA A 216 1.25 6.09 -7.56
C ALA A 216 0.38 7.08 -8.35
N HIS A 217 0.36 8.35 -7.96
CA HIS A 217 -0.27 9.43 -8.73
C HIS A 217 0.34 9.51 -10.14
N ALA A 218 1.67 9.56 -10.28
CA ALA A 218 2.33 9.68 -11.58
C ALA A 218 2.08 8.48 -12.50
N PHE A 219 1.85 7.29 -11.94
CA PHE A 219 1.41 6.12 -12.70
C PHE A 219 -0.07 6.23 -13.11
N LEU A 220 -0.97 6.48 -12.16
CA LEU A 220 -2.43 6.48 -12.39
C LEU A 220 -2.90 7.66 -13.26
N SER A 221 -2.14 8.76 -13.32
CA SER A 221 -2.37 9.88 -14.24
C SER A 221 -2.14 9.58 -15.72
N LYS A 222 -1.49 8.46 -16.07
CA LYS A 222 -1.20 8.11 -17.46
C LYS A 222 -2.45 7.75 -18.29
N PRO A 223 -2.40 7.89 -19.63
CA PRO A 223 -3.52 7.60 -20.51
C PRO A 223 -3.76 6.11 -20.79
N ASP A 224 -2.80 5.23 -20.50
CA ASP A 224 -2.94 3.76 -20.58
C ASP A 224 -3.77 3.19 -19.41
N VAL A 225 -3.84 3.91 -18.29
CA VAL A 225 -4.76 3.62 -17.18
C VAL A 225 -6.15 4.14 -17.53
N THR A 226 -7.07 3.24 -17.91
CA THR A 226 -8.43 3.56 -18.35
C THR A 226 -9.39 3.84 -17.20
N VAL A 227 -10.45 4.63 -17.43
CA VAL A 227 -11.54 4.89 -16.47
C VAL A 227 -12.85 5.14 -17.21
N THR A 228 -13.99 4.73 -16.64
CA THR A 228 -15.32 4.93 -17.25
C THR A 228 -15.79 6.38 -17.15
N ASN A 229 -15.47 7.05 -16.04
CA ASN A 229 -15.73 8.46 -15.80
C ASN A 229 -14.42 9.19 -15.49
N GLN A 230 -14.02 10.15 -16.33
CA GLN A 230 -12.78 10.91 -16.11
C GLN A 230 -12.83 11.72 -14.80
N GLY A 231 -14.01 12.18 -14.38
CA GLY A 231 -14.20 12.89 -13.11
C GLY A 231 -13.83 12.06 -11.88
N ASP A 232 -13.82 10.72 -11.97
CA ASP A 232 -13.33 9.85 -10.90
C ASP A 232 -11.81 10.03 -10.71
N LYS A 233 -11.05 9.98 -11.81
CA LYS A 233 -9.60 10.25 -11.79
C LYS A 233 -9.32 11.64 -11.25
N ASP A 234 -10.00 12.65 -11.79
CA ASP A 234 -9.77 14.05 -11.45
C ASP A 234 -10.09 14.33 -9.97
N GLY A 235 -11.11 13.67 -9.41
CA GLY A 235 -11.50 13.77 -8.01
C GLY A 235 -10.69 12.91 -7.02
N GLN A 236 -9.94 11.90 -7.48
CA GLN A 236 -9.17 11.00 -6.62
C GLN A 236 -7.65 11.26 -6.67
N LEU A 237 -7.09 11.58 -7.84
CA LEU A 237 -5.63 11.83 -8.00
C LEU A 237 -5.08 12.89 -7.01
N PRO A 238 -5.76 14.03 -6.73
CA PRO A 238 -5.29 14.98 -5.74
C PRO A 238 -5.22 14.40 -4.32
N LYS A 239 -6.12 13.48 -3.96
CA LYS A 239 -6.14 12.85 -2.62
C LYS A 239 -4.97 11.91 -2.43
N ILE A 240 -4.47 11.27 -3.49
CA ILE A 240 -3.29 10.40 -3.41
C ILE A 240 -2.13 11.17 -2.79
N LYS A 241 -1.85 12.39 -3.28
CA LYS A 241 -0.81 13.27 -2.72
C LYS A 241 -1.12 13.79 -1.31
N ALA A 242 -2.40 13.91 -0.94
CA ALA A 242 -2.80 14.34 0.40
C ALA A 242 -2.72 13.23 1.47
N LEU A 243 -2.72 11.95 1.08
CA LEU A 243 -2.85 10.82 2.00
C LEU A 243 -1.79 10.78 3.09
N ASP A 244 -0.53 11.09 2.79
CA ASP A 244 0.54 11.15 3.79
C ASP A 244 0.23 12.18 4.88
N ALA A 245 -0.14 13.40 4.48
CA ALA A 245 -0.53 14.46 5.41
C ALA A 245 -1.82 14.12 6.16
N THR A 246 -2.76 13.39 5.54
CA THR A 246 -4.01 12.95 6.18
C THR A 246 -3.76 11.91 7.27
N VAL A 247 -2.93 10.88 7.02
CA VAL A 247 -2.60 9.90 8.06
C VAL A 247 -1.71 10.50 9.16
N GLN A 248 -0.77 11.37 8.82
CA GLN A 248 0.02 12.14 9.79
C GLN A 248 -0.87 12.99 10.70
N GLY A 249 -1.88 13.66 10.12
CA GLY A 249 -2.91 14.41 10.86
C GLY A 249 -3.65 13.52 11.86
N ALA A 250 -4.19 12.39 11.41
CA ALA A 250 -4.91 11.44 12.25
C ALA A 250 -4.06 10.84 13.39
N PHE A 251 -2.77 10.54 13.16
CA PHE A 251 -1.84 10.16 14.24
C PHE A 251 -1.74 11.27 15.30
N GLY A 252 -1.69 12.54 14.88
CA GLY A 252 -1.67 13.70 15.78
C GLY A 252 -3.00 13.97 16.49
N ASP A 253 -4.14 13.72 15.84
CA ASP A 253 -5.46 13.82 16.45
C ASP A 253 -5.68 12.74 17.52
N ILE A 254 -5.27 11.49 17.26
CA ILE A 254 -5.29 10.42 18.28
C ILE A 254 -4.39 10.80 19.46
N SER A 255 -3.20 11.34 19.22
CA SER A 255 -2.30 11.79 20.30
C SER A 255 -2.96 12.83 21.21
N ARG A 256 -3.68 13.81 20.63
CA ARG A 256 -4.45 14.81 21.38
C ARG A 256 -5.60 14.18 22.17
N SER A 257 -6.41 13.33 21.52
CA SER A 257 -7.53 12.63 22.17
C SER A 257 -7.07 11.85 23.41
N LEU A 258 -5.98 11.08 23.29
CA LEU A 258 -5.41 10.32 24.40
C LEU A 258 -4.79 11.18 25.51
N GLU A 259 -4.42 12.44 25.21
CA GLU A 259 -3.97 13.41 26.22
C GLU A 259 -5.15 14.04 26.96
N ASP A 260 -6.20 14.44 26.24
CA ASP A 260 -7.44 14.97 26.82
C ASP A 260 -8.20 13.89 27.64
N GLU A 261 -8.28 12.65 27.15
CA GLU A 261 -8.86 11.50 27.84
C GLU A 261 -8.11 11.15 29.14
N LEU A 262 -6.78 11.20 29.11
CA LEU A 262 -5.95 10.99 30.31
C LEU A 262 -6.14 12.12 31.33
N ALA A 263 -6.13 13.38 30.88
CA ALA A 263 -6.34 14.54 31.77
C ALA A 263 -7.75 14.53 32.40
N ALA A 264 -8.79 14.20 31.61
CA ALA A 264 -10.15 14.03 32.10
C ALA A 264 -10.26 12.88 33.12
N SER A 265 -9.63 11.74 32.83
CA SER A 265 -9.59 10.58 33.74
C SER A 265 -8.88 10.92 35.05
N GLU A 266 -7.75 11.64 34.99
CA GLU A 266 -6.99 12.06 36.18
C GLU A 266 -7.77 13.06 37.03
N ALA A 267 -8.52 13.98 36.40
CA ALA A 267 -9.43 14.90 37.08
C ALA A 267 -10.60 14.19 37.77
N VAL A 268 -11.24 13.20 37.11
CA VAL A 268 -12.30 12.37 37.72
C VAL A 268 -11.75 11.57 38.89
N ALA A 269 -10.56 10.97 38.74
CA ALA A 269 -9.91 10.21 39.81
C ALA A 269 -9.45 11.11 40.97
N ALA A 270 -9.11 12.38 40.72
CA ALA A 270 -8.81 13.35 41.76
C ALA A 270 -10.06 13.69 42.59
N ARG A 271 -11.22 13.92 41.93
CA ARG A 271 -12.51 14.16 42.61
C ARG A 271 -12.92 12.96 43.47
N ALA A 272 -12.94 11.76 42.91
CA ALA A 272 -13.33 10.55 43.65
C ALA A 272 -12.40 10.24 44.85
N ARG A 273 -11.11 10.60 44.77
CA ARG A 273 -10.18 10.53 45.92
C ARG A 273 -10.49 11.59 46.98
N ALA A 274 -10.81 12.82 46.57
CA ALA A 274 -11.15 13.90 47.49
C ALA A 274 -12.49 13.65 48.21
N GLU A 275 -13.51 13.15 47.50
CA GLU A 275 -14.81 12.75 48.05
C GLU A 275 -14.66 11.64 49.09
N LEU A 276 -13.86 10.61 48.79
CA LEU A 276 -13.55 9.54 49.75
C LEU A 276 -12.80 10.07 50.98
N ALA A 277 -11.80 10.95 50.78
CA ALA A 277 -11.02 11.50 51.88
C ALA A 277 -11.84 12.42 52.80
N ALA A 278 -12.74 13.24 52.23
CA ALA A 278 -13.68 14.06 53.00
C ALA A 278 -14.65 13.18 53.79
N TRP A 279 -15.22 12.15 53.17
CA TRP A 279 -16.08 11.19 53.86
C TRP A 279 -15.35 10.48 55.00
N GLU A 280 -14.10 10.03 54.79
CA GLU A 280 -13.30 9.37 55.83
C GLU A 280 -12.82 10.32 56.95
N ALA A 281 -12.88 11.64 56.75
CA ALA A 281 -12.63 12.64 57.80
C ALA A 281 -13.89 13.02 58.60
N GLU A 282 -15.08 12.87 58.02
CA GLU A 282 -16.36 13.28 58.63
C GLU A 282 -17.19 12.11 59.22
N ASN A 283 -16.98 10.87 58.77
CA ASN A 283 -17.91 9.75 59.05
C ASN A 283 -17.20 8.44 59.47
N ASP A 284 -17.30 8.08 60.76
CA ASP A 284 -16.83 6.78 61.26
C ASP A 284 -17.78 5.60 60.95
N ALA A 285 -19.10 5.83 60.93
CA ALA A 285 -20.08 4.78 61.28
C ALA A 285 -20.83 4.08 60.12
N LYS A 286 -20.76 4.53 58.86
CA LYS A 286 -21.60 3.99 57.76
C LYS A 286 -20.80 3.23 56.68
N ALA A 287 -20.55 1.94 56.95
CA ALA A 287 -19.75 1.07 56.07
C ALA A 287 -20.24 0.95 54.61
N GLY A 288 -21.54 1.08 54.34
CA GLY A 288 -22.11 0.98 52.99
C GLY A 288 -21.62 2.09 52.04
N GLU A 289 -21.70 3.35 52.47
CA GLU A 289 -21.27 4.48 51.64
C GLU A 289 -19.74 4.52 51.53
N LYS A 290 -19.02 4.16 52.61
CA LYS A 290 -17.56 3.94 52.59
C LYS A 290 -17.14 2.97 51.48
N ASN A 291 -17.87 1.86 51.33
CA ASN A 291 -17.60 0.87 50.29
C ASN A 291 -17.90 1.42 48.88
N ARG A 292 -19.02 2.14 48.71
CA ARG A 292 -19.40 2.77 47.43
C ARG A 292 -18.34 3.77 46.95
N LEU A 293 -17.88 4.67 47.83
CA LEU A 293 -16.83 5.65 47.52
C LEU A 293 -15.48 4.96 47.22
N LYS A 294 -15.13 3.89 47.94
CA LYS A 294 -13.91 3.10 47.64
C LYS A 294 -13.99 2.37 46.29
N VAL A 295 -15.16 1.86 45.90
CA VAL A 295 -15.38 1.30 44.56
C VAL A 295 -15.25 2.38 43.48
N ALA A 296 -15.87 3.54 43.65
CA ALA A 296 -15.78 4.65 42.70
C ALA A 296 -14.33 5.16 42.52
N ALA A 297 -13.60 5.39 43.63
CA ALA A 297 -12.21 5.79 43.59
C ALA A 297 -11.30 4.74 42.92
N ARG A 298 -11.55 3.44 43.15
CA ARG A 298 -10.85 2.34 42.48
C ARG A 298 -11.16 2.27 40.98
N GLN A 299 -12.41 2.46 40.58
CA GLN A 299 -12.82 2.49 39.17
C GLN A 299 -12.16 3.67 38.44
N ALA A 300 -12.18 4.87 39.02
CA ALA A 300 -11.54 6.04 38.44
C ALA A 300 -10.00 5.89 38.35
N ALA A 301 -9.35 5.30 39.36
CA ALA A 301 -7.93 4.95 39.27
C ALA A 301 -7.63 3.91 38.16
N SER A 302 -8.53 2.94 37.95
CA SER A 302 -8.42 1.97 36.85
C SER A 302 -8.59 2.63 35.47
N ALA A 303 -9.44 3.65 35.36
CA ALA A 303 -9.62 4.42 34.12
C ALA A 303 -8.34 5.21 33.76
N VAL A 304 -7.71 5.87 34.75
CA VAL A 304 -6.40 6.53 34.57
C VAL A 304 -5.33 5.55 34.09
N ALA A 305 -5.28 4.36 34.67
CA ALA A 305 -4.32 3.32 34.26
C ALA A 305 -4.55 2.87 32.80
N ALA A 306 -5.82 2.70 32.39
CA ALA A 306 -6.18 2.34 31.02
C ALA A 306 -5.85 3.46 30.01
N ALA A 307 -6.20 4.72 30.32
CA ALA A 307 -5.88 5.87 29.46
C ALA A 307 -4.36 6.06 29.29
N ARG A 308 -3.59 5.87 30.38
CA ARG A 308 -2.13 5.95 30.32
C ARG A 308 -1.53 4.82 29.48
N LEU A 309 -2.02 3.58 29.63
CA LEU A 309 -1.61 2.45 28.79
C LEU A 309 -1.90 2.73 27.30
N ALA A 310 -3.10 3.20 26.96
CA ALA A 310 -3.46 3.55 25.58
C ALA A 310 -2.52 4.62 24.98
N LYS A 311 -2.17 5.66 25.77
CA LYS A 311 -1.18 6.67 25.37
C LYS A 311 0.22 6.06 25.15
N GLU A 312 0.67 5.18 26.03
CA GLU A 312 1.96 4.48 25.90
C GLU A 312 2.00 3.54 24.69
N GLU A 313 0.88 2.88 24.37
CA GLU A 313 0.78 1.99 23.20
C GLU A 313 0.74 2.77 21.88
N HIS A 314 0.03 3.90 21.83
CA HIS A 314 0.07 4.81 20.69
C HIS A 314 1.48 5.39 20.47
N ALA A 315 2.15 5.84 21.55
CA ALA A 315 3.54 6.29 21.50
C ALA A 315 4.50 5.17 21.05
N ARG A 316 4.25 3.92 21.42
CA ARG A 316 5.02 2.74 20.97
C ARG A 316 4.75 2.40 19.50
N ALA A 317 3.51 2.56 19.02
CA ALA A 317 3.16 2.42 17.60
C ALA A 317 3.84 3.51 16.75
N ILE A 318 3.87 4.76 17.25
CA ILE A 318 4.62 5.86 16.63
C ILE A 318 6.11 5.52 16.58
N SER A 319 6.72 5.15 17.71
CA SER A 319 8.15 4.84 17.81
C SER A 319 8.58 3.66 16.94
N SER A 320 7.82 2.56 16.94
CA SER A 320 8.17 1.34 16.19
C SER A 320 7.93 1.42 14.68
N SER A 321 7.25 2.45 14.19
CA SER A 321 7.05 2.72 12.75
C SER A 321 8.00 3.80 12.19
N VAL A 322 8.72 4.52 13.07
CA VAL A 322 9.96 5.22 12.74
C VAL A 322 11.09 4.20 12.73
N ASP A 323 11.84 4.10 11.63
CA ASP A 323 12.97 3.19 11.54
C ASP A 323 14.06 3.62 12.55
N PRO A 324 14.58 2.74 13.42
CA PRO A 324 15.67 3.09 14.33
C PRO A 324 16.93 3.62 13.63
N ALA A 325 17.17 3.23 12.37
CA ALA A 325 18.22 3.79 11.54
C ALA A 325 17.91 5.19 11.01
N MET A 326 16.64 5.61 10.99
CA MET A 326 16.21 6.97 10.63
C MET A 326 16.36 7.95 11.80
N MET A 327 15.94 7.58 13.02
CA MET A 327 16.14 8.43 14.20
C MET A 327 17.64 8.64 14.47
N LYS A 328 18.42 7.55 14.42
CA LYS A 328 19.88 7.59 14.54
C LYS A 328 20.60 8.27 13.36
N ARG A 329 19.90 8.51 12.24
CA ARG A 329 20.38 9.37 11.14
C ARG A 329 19.99 10.84 11.33
N ALA A 330 18.85 11.14 11.95
CA ALA A 330 18.49 12.52 12.29
C ALA A 330 19.44 13.10 13.34
N GLU A 331 19.71 12.36 14.42
CA GLU A 331 20.70 12.73 15.46
C GLU A 331 22.12 12.87 14.88
N ALA A 332 22.50 12.00 13.92
CA ALA A 332 23.79 12.09 13.25
C ALA A 332 23.86 13.23 12.21
N ALA A 333 22.75 13.56 11.55
CA ALA A 333 22.68 14.68 10.60
C ALA A 333 22.85 16.04 11.30
N SER A 334 22.38 16.16 12.55
CA SER A 334 22.68 17.31 13.41
C SER A 334 24.12 17.36 13.98
N ALA A 335 24.97 16.37 13.68
CA ALA A 335 26.27 16.20 14.34
C ALA A 335 27.49 15.95 13.41
N GLU A 336 27.31 15.68 12.11
CA GLU A 336 28.42 15.37 11.19
C GLU A 336 28.69 16.40 10.07
N ASP A 337 27.93 17.50 9.96
CA ASP A 337 28.13 18.50 8.88
C ASP A 337 29.15 19.61 9.26
N SER A 338 30.39 19.19 9.51
CA SER A 338 31.52 20.07 9.90
C SER A 338 32.89 19.58 9.38
N LEU A 339 32.96 19.00 8.18
CA LEU A 339 34.24 18.65 7.53
C LEU A 339 34.27 19.09 6.06
N SER A 340 35.21 19.97 5.73
CA SER A 340 35.33 20.75 4.51
C SER A 340 36.60 20.37 3.71
N MET A 341 36.71 20.83 2.45
CA MET A 341 37.95 20.68 1.67
C MET A 341 39.16 21.38 2.31
N SER A 342 38.93 22.36 3.20
CA SER A 342 39.96 23.04 4.00
C SER A 342 40.82 22.10 4.83
N ASP A 343 40.26 20.95 5.24
CA ASP A 343 40.83 20.15 6.33
C ASP A 343 41.79 19.06 5.79
N VAL A 344 41.80 18.85 4.47
CA VAL A 344 42.61 17.84 3.78
C VAL A 344 44.12 17.99 4.04
N PRO A 345 44.74 19.19 3.99
CA PRO A 345 46.18 19.34 4.25
C PRO A 345 46.55 18.98 5.70
N GLU A 346 45.72 19.36 6.68
CA GLU A 346 45.97 19.07 8.10
C GLU A 346 45.83 17.57 8.41
N LEU A 347 44.85 16.90 7.79
CA LEU A 347 44.72 15.44 7.86
C LEU A 347 45.93 14.72 7.26
N VAL A 348 46.55 15.26 6.20
CA VAL A 348 47.79 14.71 5.63
C VAL A 348 49.01 14.94 6.52
N LEU A 349 49.12 16.09 7.19
CA LEU A 349 50.16 16.33 8.20
C LEU A 349 50.05 15.33 9.38
N HIS A 350 48.83 15.07 9.84
CA HIS A 350 48.56 14.11 10.92
C HIS A 350 48.98 12.67 10.57
N LEU A 351 48.94 12.26 9.29
CA LEU A 351 49.48 10.96 8.86
C LEU A 351 51.00 10.84 9.04
N SER A 352 51.72 11.96 8.97
CA SER A 352 53.18 11.98 9.06
C SER A 352 53.65 12.14 10.52
N GLY A 353 53.13 13.14 11.23
CA GLY A 353 53.56 13.49 12.59
C GLY A 353 52.80 12.84 13.75
N GLY A 354 51.61 12.28 13.53
CA GLY A 354 50.76 11.78 14.62
C GLY A 354 51.25 10.49 15.28
N GLY A 355 50.78 10.21 16.51
CA GLY A 355 50.80 8.86 17.07
C GLY A 355 49.77 7.94 16.39
N ASP A 356 49.95 6.63 16.49
CA ASP A 356 49.26 5.63 15.64
C ASP A 356 47.73 5.76 15.62
N LYS A 357 47.10 6.05 16.77
CA LYS A 357 45.64 6.26 16.85
C LYS A 357 45.17 7.51 16.07
N ARG A 358 45.96 8.60 16.06
CA ARG A 358 45.67 9.78 15.23
C ARG A 358 45.91 9.50 13.75
N LYS A 359 46.95 8.71 13.42
CA LYS A 359 47.21 8.23 12.05
C LYS A 359 46.07 7.38 11.50
N GLU A 360 45.51 6.48 12.31
CA GLU A 360 44.32 5.69 11.97
C GLU A 360 43.09 6.59 11.75
N GLN A 361 42.81 7.53 12.66
CA GLN A 361 41.69 8.47 12.53
C GLN A 361 41.81 9.35 11.28
N ALA A 362 42.98 9.92 11.00
CA ALA A 362 43.24 10.71 9.80
C ALA A 362 43.09 9.88 8.51
N ALA A 363 43.60 8.64 8.50
CA ALA A 363 43.42 7.73 7.36
C ALA A 363 41.94 7.36 7.14
N ALA A 364 41.17 7.17 8.21
CA ALA A 364 39.73 6.89 8.12
C ALA A 364 38.93 8.10 7.59
N ALA A 365 39.24 9.31 8.05
CA ALA A 365 38.63 10.55 7.56
C ALA A 365 38.94 10.79 6.07
N LEU A 366 40.21 10.66 5.67
CA LEU A 366 40.63 10.77 4.26
C LEU A 366 39.98 9.67 3.39
N ALA A 367 39.78 8.46 3.92
CA ALA A 367 39.04 7.40 3.22
C ALA A 367 37.52 7.67 3.08
N LYS A 368 36.90 8.41 4.03
CA LYS A 368 35.52 8.91 3.93
C LYS A 368 35.43 9.97 2.82
N LEU A 369 36.35 10.94 2.82
CA LEU A 369 36.43 12.02 1.82
C LEU A 369 36.73 11.51 0.40
N ALA A 370 37.62 10.53 0.26
CA ALA A 370 38.04 9.91 -1.01
C ALA A 370 36.93 9.13 -1.75
N ARG A 371 35.69 9.11 -1.23
CA ARG A 371 34.52 8.57 -1.94
C ARG A 371 34.02 9.50 -3.05
N ASN A 372 34.27 10.81 -2.96
CA ASN A 372 34.03 11.76 -4.04
C ASN A 372 35.24 11.76 -5.02
N ALA A 373 34.97 11.92 -6.32
CA ALA A 373 35.98 12.00 -7.37
C ALA A 373 36.95 13.18 -7.17
N ASP A 374 36.44 14.37 -6.91
CA ASP A 374 37.25 15.60 -6.84
C ASP A 374 38.10 15.64 -5.58
N ASN A 375 37.56 15.14 -4.46
CA ASN A 375 38.29 14.96 -3.21
C ASN A 375 39.51 14.05 -3.37
N ARG A 376 39.46 13.00 -4.23
CA ARG A 376 40.65 12.17 -4.52
C ARG A 376 41.75 12.97 -5.21
N VAL A 377 41.39 13.90 -6.09
CA VAL A 377 42.35 14.79 -6.76
C VAL A 377 42.91 15.81 -5.77
N ALA A 378 42.10 16.33 -4.84
CA ALA A 378 42.56 17.21 -3.77
C ALA A 378 43.55 16.50 -2.82
N ILE A 379 43.22 15.30 -2.34
CA ILE A 379 44.08 14.48 -1.46
C ILE A 379 45.40 14.10 -2.16
N ALA A 380 45.35 13.84 -3.48
CA ALA A 380 46.55 13.61 -4.28
C ALA A 380 47.44 14.86 -4.38
N LYS A 381 46.84 16.03 -4.69
CA LYS A 381 47.54 17.33 -4.73
C LYS A 381 48.15 17.73 -3.38
N ALA A 382 47.47 17.40 -2.27
CA ALA A 382 47.95 17.62 -0.91
C ALA A 382 49.06 16.62 -0.47
N GLY A 383 49.52 15.72 -1.35
CA GLY A 383 50.60 14.77 -1.06
C GLY A 383 50.20 13.53 -0.25
N GLY A 384 48.92 13.36 0.10
CA GLY A 384 48.44 12.34 1.04
C GLY A 384 48.67 10.88 0.63
N ILE A 385 48.99 10.61 -0.64
CA ILE A 385 49.24 9.26 -1.16
C ILE A 385 50.47 8.61 -0.51
N ALA A 386 51.58 9.33 -0.38
CA ALA A 386 52.83 8.75 0.11
C ALA A 386 52.76 8.35 1.61
N PRO A 387 52.23 9.19 2.53
CA PRO A 387 52.01 8.78 3.93
C PRO A 387 51.05 7.58 4.07
N LEU A 388 49.95 7.54 3.30
CA LEU A 388 49.02 6.39 3.33
C LEU A 388 49.68 5.08 2.88
N VAL A 389 50.53 5.12 1.84
CA VAL A 389 51.29 3.96 1.36
C VAL A 389 52.37 3.54 2.36
N ALA A 390 53.02 4.48 3.05
CA ALA A 390 53.96 4.18 4.13
C ALA A 390 53.25 3.49 5.31
N LEU A 391 52.10 4.01 5.74
CA LEU A 391 51.27 3.44 6.82
C LEU A 391 50.86 1.98 6.51
N ALA A 392 50.44 1.72 5.26
CA ALA A 392 50.06 0.39 4.80
C ALA A 392 51.21 -0.64 4.77
N ARG A 393 52.47 -0.18 4.78
CA ARG A 393 53.68 -1.02 4.81
C ARG A 393 54.21 -1.22 6.23
N GLY A 394 54.34 -0.16 7.02
CA GLY A 394 54.96 -0.19 8.35
C GLY A 394 54.25 -1.09 9.38
N GLY A 395 52.92 -1.25 9.25
CA GLY A 395 52.11 -2.17 10.06
C GLY A 395 52.32 -3.66 9.76
N THR A 396 53.58 -4.10 9.64
CA THR A 396 53.98 -5.48 9.30
C THR A 396 55.20 -5.97 10.12
N ASP A 397 56.11 -5.08 10.54
CA ASP A 397 57.38 -5.48 11.18
C ASP A 397 57.32 -5.67 12.71
N GLY A 398 56.33 -5.06 13.37
CA GLY A 398 56.16 -5.16 14.83
C GLY A 398 55.88 -6.58 15.34
N TYR A 399 55.49 -7.52 14.47
CA TYR A 399 55.10 -8.89 14.86
C TYR A 399 56.26 -9.91 14.83
N ARG A 400 57.46 -9.54 14.36
CA ARG A 400 58.58 -10.50 14.16
C ARG A 400 59.63 -10.51 15.28
N ARG A 401 59.69 -9.48 16.14
CA ARG A 401 60.84 -9.26 17.06
C ARG A 401 60.61 -9.67 18.53
N SER A 402 59.42 -10.14 18.90
CA SER A 402 59.09 -10.51 20.29
C SER A 402 58.26 -11.80 20.38
N MET A 403 58.92 -12.95 20.36
CA MET A 403 58.33 -14.24 20.75
C MET A 403 59.35 -15.09 21.53
N PRO A 404 59.27 -15.13 22.87
CA PRO A 404 59.86 -16.22 23.65
C PRO A 404 59.12 -17.53 23.33
N ARG A 405 59.83 -18.66 23.35
CA ARG A 405 59.19 -19.98 23.28
C ARG A 405 58.57 -20.33 24.64
N GLY A 406 57.24 -20.36 24.70
CA GLY A 406 56.46 -20.60 25.93
C GLY A 406 55.11 -21.26 25.65
N ARG A 407 54.51 -21.86 26.68
CA ARG A 407 53.29 -22.70 26.56
C ARG A 407 51.98 -21.91 26.62
N SER A 408 50.92 -22.59 26.15
CA SER A 408 49.50 -22.42 26.48
C SER A 408 48.80 -21.07 26.25
N GLY A 409 47.96 -21.05 25.21
CA GLY A 409 46.54 -20.70 25.34
C GLY A 409 46.16 -19.27 25.74
N PHE A 410 45.99 -18.40 24.74
CA PHE A 410 45.06 -17.27 24.86
C PHE A 410 44.28 -17.03 23.56
N SER A 411 43.08 -16.46 23.68
CA SER A 411 42.13 -16.33 22.56
C SER A 411 42.53 -15.25 21.55
N LEU A 412 42.23 -15.49 20.26
CA LEU A 412 42.47 -14.53 19.18
C LEU A 412 41.45 -13.38 19.24
N SER A 413 41.89 -12.22 19.73
CA SER A 413 41.06 -11.01 19.76
C SER A 413 40.57 -10.61 18.36
N THR A 414 39.27 -10.29 18.25
CA THR A 414 38.54 -10.04 17.00
C THR A 414 39.03 -8.81 16.22
N THR A 415 39.76 -7.90 16.87
CA THR A 415 40.32 -6.68 16.28
C THR A 415 41.15 -6.96 15.02
N THR A 416 41.97 -8.00 15.02
CA THR A 416 42.93 -8.31 13.94
C THR A 416 42.25 -8.70 12.62
N THR A 417 41.01 -9.20 12.67
CA THR A 417 40.27 -9.66 11.48
C THR A 417 39.72 -8.48 10.66
N ARG A 418 39.25 -7.41 11.32
CA ARG A 418 38.67 -6.22 10.67
C ARG A 418 39.65 -5.56 9.69
N TRP A 419 40.91 -5.44 10.11
CA TRP A 419 42.03 -4.87 9.34
C TRP A 419 42.32 -5.57 8.01
N ARG A 420 42.04 -6.88 7.88
CA ARG A 420 42.32 -7.63 6.64
C ARG A 420 41.34 -7.30 5.50
N SER A 421 40.12 -6.87 5.83
CA SER A 421 39.10 -6.53 4.84
C SER A 421 39.31 -5.12 4.27
N GLN A 422 39.43 -4.11 5.15
CA GLN A 422 39.62 -2.71 4.73
C GLN A 422 40.94 -2.46 3.95
N ARG A 423 42.02 -3.21 4.27
CA ARG A 423 43.32 -3.10 3.57
C ARG A 423 43.22 -3.40 2.06
N ARG A 424 42.26 -4.21 1.62
CA ARG A 424 42.03 -4.49 0.18
C ARG A 424 41.35 -3.31 -0.52
N SER A 425 40.29 -2.74 0.07
CA SER A 425 39.48 -1.68 -0.55
C SER A 425 40.23 -0.35 -0.70
N ALA A 426 41.06 0.03 0.28
CA ALA A 426 41.87 1.25 0.17
C ALA A 426 42.91 1.14 -0.97
N SER A 427 43.54 -0.04 -1.10
CA SER A 427 44.57 -0.32 -2.11
C SER A 427 44.01 -0.39 -3.54
N SER A 428 42.76 -0.83 -3.71
CA SER A 428 42.10 -0.85 -5.03
C SER A 428 41.57 0.53 -5.43
N ALA A 429 40.97 1.28 -4.51
CA ALA A 429 40.43 2.61 -4.78
C ALA A 429 41.48 3.63 -5.24
N LEU A 430 42.73 3.50 -4.76
CA LEU A 430 43.87 4.35 -5.15
C LEU A 430 44.61 3.88 -6.41
N ARG A 431 44.33 2.69 -6.95
CA ARG A 431 44.96 2.15 -8.17
C ARG A 431 44.09 2.23 -9.43
N ALA A 432 42.83 2.65 -9.30
CA ALA A 432 41.93 2.79 -10.45
C ALA A 432 42.29 4.06 -11.25
N PRO A 433 42.67 3.96 -12.55
CA PRO A 433 42.88 5.13 -13.38
C PRO A 433 41.57 5.89 -13.61
N PRO A 434 41.60 7.24 -13.77
CA PRO A 434 40.40 8.03 -13.98
C PRO A 434 39.73 7.65 -15.31
N ARG A 435 38.50 7.12 -15.24
CA ARG A 435 37.65 6.97 -16.42
C ARG A 435 37.29 8.35 -16.95
N ARG A 436 37.62 8.62 -18.23
CA ARG A 436 37.22 9.86 -18.91
C ARG A 436 35.69 9.91 -19.03
N SER A 437 35.09 11.02 -18.62
CA SER A 437 33.70 11.35 -18.93
C SER A 437 33.55 11.63 -20.43
N PRO A 438 32.44 11.23 -21.08
CA PRO A 438 32.12 11.71 -22.42
C PRO A 438 31.71 13.20 -22.35
N SER A 439 32.43 14.05 -23.06
CA SER A 439 32.08 15.47 -23.22
C SER A 439 30.96 15.64 -24.25
N SER A 440 29.93 16.40 -23.91
CA SER A 440 29.02 16.98 -24.90
C SER A 440 29.77 18.04 -25.73
N SER A 441 29.48 18.10 -27.04
CA SER A 441 29.82 19.25 -27.88
C SER A 441 28.87 19.30 -29.08
N THR A 442 28.55 20.52 -29.53
CA THR A 442 27.56 20.78 -30.58
C THR A 442 28.14 21.76 -31.61
N ALA A 443 28.01 21.39 -32.89
CA ALA A 443 28.12 22.24 -34.08
C ALA A 443 29.49 22.86 -34.50
N ALA A 444 29.55 23.12 -35.82
CA ALA A 444 30.41 24.05 -36.57
C ALA A 444 31.92 23.75 -36.74
N GLY A 445 32.47 24.21 -37.88
CA GLY A 445 33.91 24.21 -38.19
C GLY A 445 34.28 23.50 -39.51
N ALA A 446 34.40 24.24 -40.62
CA ALA A 446 34.67 23.67 -41.94
C ALA A 446 36.16 23.41 -42.22
N ALA A 447 36.48 22.31 -42.92
CA ALA A 447 37.72 22.18 -43.70
C ALA A 447 37.58 21.17 -44.87
N ARG A 448 38.11 21.56 -46.03
CA ARG A 448 38.45 20.77 -47.24
C ARG A 448 39.85 21.28 -47.68
N PRO A 449 40.64 20.65 -48.59
CA PRO A 449 40.22 19.71 -49.65
C PRO A 449 41.24 18.56 -49.98
N ARG A 450 40.98 17.83 -51.11
CA ARG A 450 41.93 17.03 -51.95
C ARG A 450 42.49 15.72 -51.34
N PHE A 451 42.94 14.70 -52.11
CA PHE A 451 42.99 14.50 -53.58
C PHE A 451 42.46 13.08 -53.97
N ALA A 452 42.74 12.60 -55.20
CA ALA A 452 42.22 11.39 -55.87
C ALA A 452 42.65 10.05 -55.19
N SER A 453 42.20 8.83 -55.57
CA SER A 453 41.66 8.28 -56.84
C SER A 453 40.87 6.95 -56.56
N SER A 454 40.31 6.12 -57.46
CA SER A 454 39.81 6.19 -58.87
C SER A 454 39.08 4.86 -59.23
N SER A 455 38.21 4.84 -60.26
CA SER A 455 37.64 3.65 -60.98
C SER A 455 36.80 2.62 -60.17
N ALA A 456 35.77 1.95 -60.70
CA ALA A 456 35.09 2.05 -62.00
C ALA A 456 33.62 1.56 -61.94
N ALA A 457 32.92 1.77 -63.05
CA ALA A 457 31.58 1.29 -63.39
C ALA A 457 31.45 -0.27 -63.41
N ARG A 458 30.28 -0.92 -63.61
CA ARG A 458 29.15 -0.55 -64.48
C ARG A 458 27.88 -1.39 -64.23
N ARG A 459 26.70 -0.77 -64.42
CA ARG A 459 25.44 -1.30 -65.03
C ARG A 459 25.12 -2.81 -64.88
N SER A 460 24.14 -3.23 -64.08
CA SER A 460 22.67 -3.21 -64.32
C SER A 460 22.09 -4.29 -65.25
N ARG A 461 20.96 -4.91 -64.86
CA ARG A 461 19.78 -5.15 -65.72
C ARG A 461 18.52 -5.44 -64.89
N ARG A 462 17.36 -5.47 -65.56
CA ARG A 462 16.00 -5.52 -65.01
C ARG A 462 15.24 -6.74 -65.59
N CYS A 463 13.99 -6.91 -65.14
CA CYS A 463 12.95 -7.83 -65.64
C CYS A 463 13.01 -9.29 -65.16
N SER A 464 11.93 -10.09 -65.12
CA SER A 464 10.49 -9.90 -64.79
C SER A 464 9.62 -10.97 -65.51
N SER A 465 9.29 -12.05 -64.80
CA SER A 465 8.19 -13.00 -65.05
C SER A 465 8.03 -13.81 -63.74
N ARG A 466 6.88 -14.08 -63.10
CA ARG A 466 5.45 -14.17 -63.44
C ARG A 466 5.01 -15.54 -64.05
N VAL A 467 4.05 -16.16 -63.35
CA VAL A 467 3.03 -17.16 -63.79
C VAL A 467 3.28 -18.67 -63.53
N SER A 468 2.19 -19.28 -63.03
CA SER A 468 1.76 -20.70 -63.02
C SER A 468 2.25 -21.70 -61.96
N ALA A 469 1.25 -22.37 -61.39
CA ALA A 469 1.33 -23.53 -60.50
C ALA A 469 1.21 -24.85 -61.28
N SER A 470 1.37 -25.98 -60.57
CA SER A 470 0.80 -27.28 -60.97
C SER A 470 0.48 -28.10 -59.71
N ALA A 471 -0.36 -29.13 -59.83
CA ALA A 471 -0.90 -29.88 -58.70
C ALA A 471 -1.09 -31.39 -58.99
N CYS A 472 -0.80 -32.24 -58.00
CA CYS A 472 -1.20 -33.65 -57.92
C CYS A 472 -1.11 -34.05 -56.43
N SER A 473 -2.09 -34.62 -55.69
CA SER A 473 -3.31 -35.42 -55.95
C SER A 473 -3.12 -36.94 -55.79
N ARG A 474 -4.15 -37.58 -55.21
CA ARG A 474 -4.30 -39.00 -54.81
C ARG A 474 -3.59 -39.39 -53.49
N LYS A 475 -4.16 -40.28 -52.65
CA LYS A 475 -5.39 -41.11 -52.79
C LYS A 475 -6.09 -41.34 -51.43
N GLN A 476 -7.36 -41.72 -51.49
CA GLN A 476 -8.21 -42.04 -50.32
C GLN A 476 -8.21 -43.54 -50.01
N THR A 477 -8.51 -43.89 -48.75
CA THR A 477 -9.32 -45.06 -48.40
C THR A 477 -10.23 -44.69 -47.22
N ALA A 478 -11.43 -45.27 -47.14
CA ALA A 478 -12.41 -44.94 -46.09
C ALA A 478 -13.20 -46.19 -45.66
N THR A 479 -13.61 -46.22 -44.39
CA THR A 479 -14.58 -47.17 -43.83
C THR A 479 -15.70 -46.37 -43.15
N ARG A 480 -16.91 -46.94 -43.09
CA ARG A 480 -18.20 -46.23 -42.92
C ARG A 480 -19.12 -47.00 -41.97
N MET A 481 -20.19 -46.33 -41.52
CA MET A 481 -21.38 -46.84 -40.78
C MET A 481 -21.20 -46.83 -39.24
N LEU A 482 -22.22 -46.62 -38.40
CA LEU A 482 -23.67 -46.36 -38.63
C LEU A 482 -24.13 -45.02 -38.02
N ALA A 483 -25.37 -44.62 -38.32
CA ALA A 483 -26.09 -43.49 -37.70
C ALA A 483 -27.39 -43.96 -37.00
N PRO A 484 -27.89 -43.25 -35.96
CA PRO A 484 -29.19 -43.53 -35.35
C PRO A 484 -30.36 -42.92 -36.14
N ARG A 485 -31.53 -43.56 -36.11
CA ARG A 485 -32.78 -43.07 -36.71
C ARG A 485 -33.75 -42.52 -35.66
N ARG A 486 -34.53 -41.49 -36.02
CA ARG A 486 -35.83 -41.17 -35.40
C ARG A 486 -36.92 -42.16 -35.85
N PRO A 487 -37.97 -42.34 -35.04
CA PRO A 487 -39.33 -42.08 -35.54
C PRO A 487 -40.11 -41.07 -34.65
N THR A 488 -41.44 -41.00 -34.77
CA THR A 488 -42.24 -39.78 -34.54
C THR A 488 -43.63 -39.98 -33.90
N SER A 489 -44.17 -38.92 -33.30
CA SER A 489 -45.58 -38.72 -32.87
C SER A 489 -46.02 -39.54 -31.64
N LYS A 490 -47.01 -39.14 -30.82
CA LYS A 490 -48.26 -38.40 -31.09
C LYS A 490 -48.55 -37.27 -30.08
N ALA A 491 -49.60 -36.48 -30.36
CA ALA A 491 -50.12 -35.41 -29.50
C ALA A 491 -51.48 -35.75 -28.90
N THR A 492 -51.83 -35.12 -27.76
CA THR A 492 -53.18 -35.11 -27.19
C THR A 492 -53.52 -33.71 -26.68
N THR A 493 -54.69 -33.20 -27.05
CA THR A 493 -55.20 -31.86 -26.67
C THR A 493 -56.20 -31.91 -25.51
N LYS A 494 -56.19 -30.88 -24.65
CA LYS A 494 -57.30 -30.40 -23.78
C LYS A 494 -56.79 -29.22 -22.91
N ARG A 495 -57.59 -28.22 -22.49
CA ARG A 495 -58.77 -27.53 -23.06
C ARG A 495 -58.98 -26.23 -22.25
N LEU A 496 -59.54 -25.18 -22.85
CA LEU A 496 -59.91 -23.94 -22.13
C LEU A 496 -61.13 -24.08 -21.22
N GLY A 497 -61.11 -23.31 -20.12
CA GLY A 497 -62.23 -22.81 -19.32
C GLY A 497 -61.66 -21.72 -18.40
N LYS A 498 -61.96 -20.41 -18.47
CA LYS A 498 -63.25 -19.67 -18.49
C LYS A 498 -64.15 -19.96 -17.28
N ILE A 499 -64.04 -19.09 -16.28
CA ILE A 499 -65.15 -18.57 -15.45
C ILE A 499 -65.01 -17.04 -15.45
N THR A 500 -66.12 -16.31 -15.33
CA THR A 500 -66.24 -14.84 -15.47
C THR A 500 -67.40 -14.30 -14.63
N VAL A 501 -67.40 -12.98 -14.31
CA VAL A 501 -68.46 -12.23 -13.59
C VAL A 501 -68.47 -12.54 -12.07
N SER A 502 -68.70 -11.63 -11.10
CA SER A 502 -69.36 -10.28 -11.06
C SER A 502 -68.49 -9.24 -10.33
N ASP A 503 -68.41 -7.97 -10.76
CA ASP A 503 -69.27 -6.82 -10.40
C ASP A 503 -69.84 -6.78 -8.96
N SER A 504 -69.35 -5.83 -8.16
CA SER A 504 -70.15 -5.13 -7.13
C SER A 504 -69.59 -3.75 -6.75
N ARG A 505 -69.98 -2.74 -7.56
CA ARG A 505 -70.09 -1.29 -7.27
C ARG A 505 -69.89 -0.84 -5.81
N ARG A 506 -69.05 0.19 -5.57
CA ARG A 506 -69.47 1.43 -4.86
C ARG A 506 -68.47 2.60 -4.90
N THR A 507 -68.95 3.71 -5.47
CA THR A 507 -68.78 5.12 -5.05
C THR A 507 -67.41 5.67 -4.61
N ALA A 508 -66.89 6.65 -5.35
CA ALA A 508 -66.06 7.73 -4.82
C ALA A 508 -66.87 8.66 -3.89
N PRO A 509 -66.22 9.59 -3.16
CA PRO A 509 -66.17 10.95 -3.70
C PRO A 509 -64.83 11.69 -3.57
N ARG A 510 -64.79 12.88 -4.17
CA ARG A 510 -63.70 13.85 -4.26
C ARG A 510 -63.24 14.35 -2.88
N GLY A 511 -61.95 14.69 -2.75
CA GLY A 511 -61.41 15.41 -1.60
C GLY A 511 -60.05 16.04 -1.90
N SER A 512 -60.05 17.30 -2.32
CA SER A 512 -58.84 18.10 -2.57
C SER A 512 -58.61 19.09 -1.44
N PHE A 513 -57.38 19.32 -0.99
CA PHE A 513 -56.77 20.65 -0.80
C PHE A 513 -55.27 20.57 -0.42
N LEU A 514 -54.57 21.71 -0.44
CA LEU A 514 -53.15 21.85 -0.08
C LEU A 514 -52.92 22.22 1.40
N ARG A 515 -51.65 22.08 1.83
CA ARG A 515 -51.02 22.48 3.11
C ARG A 515 -51.25 21.46 4.25
N ARG A 516 -50.30 21.24 5.16
CA ARG A 516 -48.95 21.84 5.30
C ARG A 516 -47.86 20.81 5.00
#